data_AF-A0A7J5F046-F1
#
_entry.id   AF-A0A7J5F046-F1
#
_cell.length_a   1.000
_cell.length_b   1.000
_cell.length_c   1.000
_cell.angle_alpha   90.00
_cell.angle_beta   90.00
_cell.angle_gamma   90.00
#
_symmetry.space_group_name_H-M   'P 1'
#
loop_
_entity.id
_entity.type
_entity.pdbx_description
1 polymer ?
#
loop_
_entity_poly.entity_id
_entity_poly.type
_entity_poly.pdbx_seq_one_letter_code
_entity_poly.pdbx_strand_id
1 'polypeptide(L)'
;AREHRLPTDGKEYTAALLHDMGKLVLIQYYPKECAVLEQLIEDLCIDDVEAERQTIQVPHTEIGRQLGEQWRLPKEYIEVMLHHHQPERSPAVPVLTAVVRMADLMCESWGDGIGEPDEGSTQSFDACAAVLAPYAPALRDVHFYDMREHLQQELAKQKEMMEALT
;
A
#
# COMPACT_ATOMS: atom_id res chain seq x y z
N ALA A 1 -9.64 10.17 26.25
CA ALA A 1 -9.09 9.11 25.37
C ALA A 1 -9.96 8.89 24.12
N ARG A 2 -10.47 9.96 23.49
CA ARG A 2 -11.31 9.92 22.27
C ARG A 2 -10.81 10.92 21.21
N GLU A 3 -9.56 11.34 21.32
CA GLU A 3 -8.94 12.26 20.36
C GLU A 3 -8.05 11.43 19.46
N HIS A 4 -8.24 11.58 18.14
CA HIS A 4 -7.48 10.95 17.04
C HIS A 4 -7.96 9.57 16.55
N ARG A 5 -9.28 9.38 16.35
CA ARG A 5 -9.74 8.27 15.49
C ARG A 5 -9.75 8.74 14.04
N LEU A 6 -9.08 8.02 13.16
CA LEU A 6 -9.15 8.26 11.72
C LEU A 6 -10.59 8.00 11.22
N PRO A 7 -11.13 8.80 10.29
CA PRO A 7 -12.48 8.63 9.73
C PRO A 7 -12.53 7.51 8.68
N THR A 8 -12.26 6.29 9.12
CA THR A 8 -12.10 5.09 8.28
C THR A 8 -13.16 4.02 8.56
N ASP A 9 -13.98 4.22 9.59
CA ASP A 9 -15.14 3.39 9.95
C ASP A 9 -14.86 1.88 10.11
N GLY A 10 -13.63 1.46 10.39
CA GLY A 10 -13.27 0.05 10.55
C GLY A 10 -13.06 -0.71 9.22
N LYS A 11 -12.95 0.01 8.10
CA LYS A 11 -12.81 -0.55 6.75
C LYS A 11 -11.35 -0.84 6.35
N GLU A 12 -10.39 -0.41 7.16
CA GLU A 12 -8.94 -0.43 6.87
C GLU A 12 -8.44 -1.84 6.58
N TYR A 13 -8.84 -2.81 7.40
CA TYR A 13 -8.37 -4.19 7.26
C TYR A 13 -8.82 -4.82 5.95
N THR A 14 -10.11 -4.68 5.61
CA THR A 14 -10.66 -5.21 4.37
C THR A 14 -10.11 -4.45 3.15
N ALA A 15 -9.96 -3.13 3.25
CA ALA A 15 -9.37 -2.34 2.18
C ALA A 15 -7.91 -2.75 1.90
N ALA A 16 -7.10 -2.92 2.97
CA ALA A 16 -5.72 -3.39 2.87
C ALA A 16 -5.63 -4.81 2.31
N LEU A 17 -6.55 -5.72 2.65
CA LEU A 17 -6.56 -7.06 2.06
C LEU A 17 -6.85 -7.04 0.54
N LEU A 18 -7.61 -6.05 0.06
CA LEU A 18 -8.10 -6.00 -1.31
C LEU A 18 -7.25 -5.14 -2.25
N HIS A 19 -6.43 -4.22 -1.73
CA HIS A 19 -5.80 -3.17 -2.53
C HIS A 19 -5.03 -3.70 -3.76
N ASP A 20 -4.30 -4.81 -3.56
CA ASP A 20 -3.41 -5.42 -4.56
C ASP A 20 -4.00 -6.64 -5.28
N MET A 21 -5.32 -6.85 -5.21
CA MET A 21 -5.96 -7.98 -5.91
C MET A 21 -5.72 -7.99 -7.43
N GLY A 22 -5.37 -6.84 -8.03
CA GLY A 22 -4.94 -6.77 -9.42
C GLY A 22 -3.64 -7.51 -9.70
N LYS A 23 -2.68 -7.51 -8.76
CA LYS A 23 -1.40 -8.21 -8.90
C LYS A 23 -1.60 -9.72 -9.01
N LEU A 24 -2.61 -10.28 -8.33
CA LEU A 24 -2.95 -11.71 -8.45
C LEU A 24 -3.37 -12.11 -9.86
N VAL A 25 -4.05 -11.22 -10.59
CA VAL A 25 -4.41 -11.46 -12.00
C VAL A 25 -3.16 -11.45 -12.87
N LEU A 26 -2.26 -10.48 -12.64
CA LEU A 26 -0.98 -10.39 -13.35
C LEU A 26 -0.15 -11.66 -13.15
N ILE A 27 0.09 -12.07 -11.91
CA ILE A 27 0.86 -13.28 -11.57
C ILE A 27 0.26 -14.54 -12.19
N GLN A 28 -1.07 -14.68 -12.14
CA GLN A 28 -1.75 -15.89 -12.59
C GLN A 28 -1.76 -16.03 -14.12
N TYR A 29 -1.88 -14.93 -14.86
CA TYR A 29 -2.14 -14.97 -16.31
C TYR A 29 -1.02 -14.37 -17.17
N TYR A 30 -0.12 -13.60 -16.58
CA TYR A 30 1.02 -12.94 -17.25
C TYR A 30 2.36 -13.19 -16.53
N PRO A 31 2.68 -14.43 -16.10
CA PRO A 31 3.88 -14.69 -15.28
C PRO A 31 5.20 -14.39 -16.01
N LYS A 32 5.21 -14.43 -17.35
CA LYS A 32 6.42 -14.10 -18.13
C LYS A 32 6.68 -12.60 -18.13
N GLU A 33 5.62 -11.82 -18.26
CA GLU A 33 5.64 -10.37 -18.22
C GLU A 33 5.98 -9.89 -16.80
N CYS A 34 5.47 -10.55 -15.76
CA CYS A 34 5.87 -10.28 -14.37
C CYS A 34 7.38 -10.45 -14.17
N ALA A 35 7.99 -11.51 -14.72
CA ALA A 35 9.45 -11.69 -14.63
C ALA A 35 10.24 -10.58 -15.36
N VAL A 36 9.69 -10.04 -16.46
CA VAL A 36 10.30 -8.89 -17.17
C VAL A 36 10.12 -7.60 -16.38
N LEU A 37 8.96 -7.42 -15.77
CA LEU A 37 8.63 -6.29 -14.91
C LEU A 37 9.57 -6.23 -13.70
N GLU A 38 9.81 -7.35 -13.02
CA GLU A 38 10.74 -7.42 -11.89
C GLU A 38 12.14 -6.94 -12.30
N GLN A 39 12.65 -7.43 -13.43
CA GLN A 39 13.94 -6.98 -13.96
C GLN A 39 13.94 -5.49 -14.33
N LEU A 40 12.86 -4.98 -14.91
CA LEU A 40 12.74 -3.60 -15.32
C LEU A 40 12.75 -2.64 -14.13
N ILE A 41 12.07 -3.02 -13.04
CA ILE A 41 12.06 -2.24 -11.80
C ILE A 41 13.47 -2.18 -11.22
N GLU A 42 14.17 -3.31 -11.13
CA GLU A 42 15.55 -3.36 -10.65
C GLU A 42 16.50 -2.52 -11.52
N ASP A 43 16.38 -2.62 -12.85
CA ASP A 43 17.29 -1.98 -13.79
C ASP A 43 17.09 -0.45 -13.87
N LEU A 44 15.84 0.03 -13.72
CA LEU A 44 15.48 1.43 -13.92
C LEU A 44 15.14 2.19 -12.64
N CYS A 45 15.04 1.51 -11.49
CA CYS A 45 14.60 2.09 -10.21
C CYS A 45 13.25 2.82 -10.34
N ILE A 46 12.26 2.18 -10.96
CA ILE A 46 10.90 2.71 -11.13
C ILE A 46 9.90 1.94 -10.27
N ASP A 47 8.75 2.55 -9.97
CA ASP A 47 7.66 1.85 -9.29
C ASP A 47 7.00 0.79 -10.18
N ASP A 48 6.30 -0.13 -9.53
CA ASP A 48 5.61 -1.25 -10.17
C ASP A 48 4.53 -0.78 -11.15
N VAL A 49 3.75 0.25 -10.80
CA VAL A 49 2.71 0.82 -11.67
C VAL A 49 3.30 1.33 -12.99
N GLU A 50 4.45 2.00 -12.95
CA GLU A 50 5.15 2.46 -14.15
C GLU A 50 5.72 1.28 -14.95
N ALA A 51 6.32 0.29 -14.28
CA ALA A 51 6.83 -0.91 -14.95
C ALA A 51 5.71 -1.73 -15.62
N GLU A 52 4.54 -1.85 -14.98
CA GLU A 52 3.34 -2.48 -15.53
C GLU A 52 2.84 -1.75 -16.77
N ARG A 53 2.85 -0.40 -16.77
CA ARG A 53 2.47 0.40 -17.94
C ARG A 53 3.41 0.16 -19.12
N GLN A 54 4.71 -0.01 -18.85
CA GLN A 54 5.70 -0.25 -19.91
C GLN A 54 5.66 -1.67 -20.47
N THR A 55 5.22 -2.66 -19.68
CA THR A 55 5.24 -4.08 -20.05
C THR A 55 3.86 -4.61 -20.47
N ILE A 56 2.87 -4.48 -19.59
CA ILE A 56 1.51 -5.07 -19.70
C ILE A 56 0.48 -4.02 -20.16
N GLN A 57 0.86 -2.73 -20.16
CA GLN A 57 0.06 -1.56 -20.56
C GLN A 57 -1.11 -1.22 -19.62
N VAL A 58 -1.52 -2.15 -18.77
CA VAL A 58 -2.60 -1.96 -17.79
C VAL A 58 -2.06 -2.29 -16.40
N PRO A 59 -2.02 -1.32 -15.47
CA PRO A 59 -1.50 -1.55 -14.13
C PRO A 59 -2.46 -2.33 -13.23
N HIS A 60 -1.95 -2.93 -12.15
CA HIS A 60 -2.72 -3.71 -11.19
C HIS A 60 -3.84 -2.89 -10.55
N THR A 61 -3.63 -1.58 -10.33
CA THR A 61 -4.66 -0.66 -9.81
C THR A 61 -5.92 -0.64 -10.69
N GLU A 62 -5.76 -0.60 -12.01
CA GLU A 62 -6.85 -0.57 -12.97
C GLU A 62 -7.52 -1.95 -13.12
N ILE A 63 -6.73 -3.02 -13.08
CA ILE A 63 -7.24 -4.39 -13.06
C ILE A 63 -8.06 -4.63 -11.78
N GLY A 64 -7.55 -4.19 -10.64
CA GLY A 64 -8.19 -4.25 -9.33
C GLY A 64 -9.52 -3.49 -9.33
N ARG A 65 -9.54 -2.26 -9.88
CA ARG A 65 -10.78 -1.48 -10.07
C ARG A 65 -11.83 -2.27 -10.84
N GLN A 66 -11.47 -2.82 -12.00
CA GLN A 66 -12.39 -3.61 -12.83
C GLN A 66 -12.89 -4.86 -12.11
N LEU A 67 -12.02 -5.56 -11.40
CA LEU A 67 -12.39 -6.74 -10.62
C LEU A 67 -13.40 -6.38 -9.51
N GLY A 68 -13.13 -5.29 -8.77
CA GLY A 68 -14.01 -4.81 -7.72
C GLY A 68 -15.39 -4.38 -8.24
N GLU A 69 -15.45 -3.76 -9.43
CA GLU A 69 -16.71 -3.43 -10.09
C GLU A 69 -17.51 -4.68 -10.49
N GLN A 70 -16.84 -5.68 -11.08
CA GLN A 70 -17.48 -6.94 -11.45
C GLN A 70 -18.03 -7.70 -10.24
N TRP A 71 -17.30 -7.67 -9.12
CA TRP A 71 -17.72 -8.29 -7.86
C TRP A 71 -18.72 -7.44 -7.08
N ARG A 72 -19.03 -6.23 -7.54
CA ARG A 72 -19.94 -5.28 -6.89
C ARG A 72 -19.49 -4.93 -5.47
N LEU A 73 -18.18 -4.76 -5.28
CA LEU A 73 -17.64 -4.30 -4.02
C LEU A 73 -18.14 -2.87 -3.70
N PRO A 74 -18.26 -2.52 -2.40
CA PRO A 74 -18.45 -1.13 -2.00
C PRO A 74 -17.44 -0.18 -2.65
N LYS A 75 -17.92 1.00 -3.08
CA LYS A 75 -17.11 1.96 -3.86
C LYS A 75 -15.83 2.39 -3.14
N GLU A 76 -15.89 2.57 -1.82
CA GLU A 76 -14.72 2.84 -1.00
C GLU A 76 -13.56 1.84 -1.21
N TYR A 77 -13.83 0.55 -1.40
CA TYR A 77 -12.76 -0.43 -1.63
C TYR A 77 -12.20 -0.32 -3.04
N ILE A 78 -13.08 -0.12 -4.04
CA ILE A 78 -12.67 0.08 -5.44
C ILE A 78 -11.78 1.34 -5.56
N GLU A 79 -12.12 2.39 -4.82
CA GLU A 79 -11.34 3.64 -4.75
C GLU A 79 -9.95 3.41 -4.14
N VAL A 80 -9.84 2.62 -3.07
CA VAL A 80 -8.54 2.25 -2.49
C VAL A 80 -7.71 1.44 -3.48
N MET A 81 -8.31 0.43 -4.13
CA MET A 81 -7.62 -0.40 -5.12
C MET A 81 -7.06 0.45 -6.27
N LEU A 82 -7.81 1.46 -6.73
CA LEU A 82 -7.38 2.32 -7.83
C LEU A 82 -6.32 3.35 -7.43
N HIS A 83 -6.39 3.87 -6.20
CA HIS A 83 -5.64 5.06 -5.80
C HIS A 83 -4.61 4.83 -4.69
N HIS A 84 -4.36 3.61 -4.23
CA HIS A 84 -3.44 3.38 -3.11
C HIS A 84 -2.03 3.93 -3.36
N HIS A 85 -1.49 3.87 -4.59
CA HIS A 85 -0.21 4.51 -4.92
C HIS A 85 -0.21 6.05 -4.84
N GLN A 86 -1.39 6.70 -4.91
CA GLN A 86 -1.55 8.16 -4.90
C GLN A 86 -2.78 8.56 -4.05
N PRO A 87 -2.73 8.40 -2.71
CA PRO A 87 -3.90 8.57 -1.86
C PRO A 87 -4.54 9.96 -1.94
N GLU A 88 -3.76 11.00 -2.20
CA GLU A 88 -4.21 12.38 -2.38
C GLU A 88 -5.12 12.57 -3.60
N ARG A 89 -5.09 11.62 -4.54
CA ARG A 89 -5.96 11.61 -5.72
C ARG A 89 -7.25 10.84 -5.52
N SER A 90 -7.45 10.15 -4.38
CA SER A 90 -8.72 9.49 -4.09
C SER A 90 -9.80 10.54 -3.79
N PRO A 91 -10.84 10.66 -4.64
CA PRO A 91 -11.86 11.70 -4.47
C PRO A 91 -12.77 11.46 -3.26
N ALA A 92 -13.01 10.19 -2.88
CA ALA A 92 -14.03 9.85 -1.89
C ALA A 92 -13.45 9.43 -0.54
N VAL A 93 -12.32 8.71 -0.53
CA VAL A 93 -11.79 8.05 0.69
C VAL A 93 -10.28 8.25 0.89
N PRO A 94 -9.72 9.47 0.72
CA PRO A 94 -8.27 9.69 0.76
C PRO A 94 -7.63 9.29 2.08
N VAL A 95 -8.33 9.43 3.21
CA VAL A 95 -7.83 9.00 4.53
C VAL A 95 -7.68 7.48 4.58
N LEU A 96 -8.69 6.71 4.15
CA LEU A 96 -8.63 5.25 4.13
C LEU A 96 -7.51 4.78 3.19
N THR A 97 -7.43 5.38 2.00
CA THR A 97 -6.39 5.08 1.01
C THR A 97 -5.00 5.37 1.56
N ALA A 98 -4.80 6.48 2.28
CA ALA A 98 -3.51 6.84 2.85
C ALA A 98 -3.10 5.90 4.00
N VAL A 99 -4.05 5.43 4.82
CA VAL A 99 -3.75 4.40 5.84
C VAL A 99 -3.30 3.11 5.19
N VAL A 100 -3.99 2.68 4.14
CA VAL A 100 -3.65 1.45 3.41
C VAL A 100 -2.27 1.58 2.78
N ARG A 101 -1.99 2.67 2.04
CA ARG A 101 -0.66 2.87 1.43
C ARG A 101 0.46 3.00 2.46
N MET A 102 0.20 3.65 3.60
CA MET A 102 1.22 3.74 4.65
C MET A 102 1.56 2.36 5.23
N ALA A 103 0.58 1.47 5.40
CA ALA A 103 0.82 0.10 5.83
C ALA A 103 1.56 -0.72 4.76
N ASP A 104 1.17 -0.55 3.51
CA ASP A 104 1.78 -1.17 2.33
C ASP A 104 3.28 -0.84 2.20
N LEU A 105 3.62 0.46 2.27
CA LEU A 105 5.00 0.96 2.29
C LEU A 105 5.85 0.34 3.42
N MET A 106 5.25 0.04 4.58
CA MET A 106 6.00 -0.62 5.67
C MET A 106 6.36 -2.07 5.29
N CYS A 107 5.40 -2.81 4.73
CA CYS A 107 5.62 -4.18 4.27
C CYS A 107 6.66 -4.23 3.15
N GLU A 108 6.57 -3.35 2.16
CA GLU A 108 7.54 -3.21 1.07
C GLU A 108 8.95 -2.95 1.62
N SER A 109 9.09 -2.03 2.58
CA SER A 109 10.38 -1.69 3.19
C SER A 109 11.05 -2.86 3.93
N TRP A 110 10.31 -3.92 4.24
CA TRP A 110 10.80 -5.14 4.89
C TRP A 110 11.09 -6.26 3.89
N GLY A 111 10.88 -6.02 2.60
CA GLY A 111 11.07 -7.01 1.54
C GLY A 111 9.88 -7.95 1.34
N ASP A 112 8.71 -7.62 1.91
CA ASP A 112 7.47 -8.38 1.71
C ASP A 112 6.65 -7.88 0.50
N GLY A 113 7.14 -6.85 -0.20
CA GLY A 113 6.55 -6.34 -1.43
C GLY A 113 6.93 -7.17 -2.67
N ILE A 114 6.23 -6.94 -3.78
CA ILE A 114 6.51 -7.58 -5.07
C ILE A 114 7.20 -6.57 -5.98
N GLY A 115 8.53 -6.64 -6.02
CA GLY A 115 9.33 -5.85 -6.94
C GLY A 115 9.35 -4.35 -6.66
N GLU A 116 9.03 -3.88 -5.46
CA GLU A 116 9.03 -2.44 -5.15
C GLU A 116 10.36 -2.00 -4.52
N PRO A 117 11.07 -1.02 -5.11
CA PRO A 117 12.33 -0.53 -4.55
C PRO A 117 12.06 0.36 -3.33
N ASP A 118 13.01 0.41 -2.39
CA ASP A 118 12.93 1.35 -1.24
C ASP A 118 13.06 2.83 -1.70
N GLU A 119 13.53 3.06 -2.94
CA GLU A 119 13.61 4.38 -3.56
C GLU A 119 12.21 4.94 -3.84
N GLY A 120 11.92 6.12 -3.28
CA GLY A 120 10.62 6.78 -3.41
C GLY A 120 9.67 6.54 -2.23
N SER A 121 9.92 5.53 -1.39
CA SER A 121 9.08 5.22 -0.22
C SER A 121 8.95 6.39 0.76
N THR A 122 10.00 7.20 0.93
CA THR A 122 9.94 8.42 1.75
C THR A 122 8.95 9.44 1.19
N GLN A 123 8.96 9.68 -0.13
CA GLN A 123 8.05 10.64 -0.75
C GLN A 123 6.60 10.16 -0.69
N SER A 124 6.36 8.88 -0.94
CA SER A 124 5.04 8.26 -0.81
C SER A 124 4.53 8.31 0.64
N PHE A 125 5.42 8.08 1.62
CA PHE A 125 5.10 8.21 3.03
C PHE A 125 4.72 9.65 3.40
N ASP A 126 5.49 10.65 2.95
CA ASP A 126 5.21 12.06 3.19
C ASP A 126 3.86 12.49 2.60
N ALA A 127 3.50 11.99 1.41
CA ALA A 127 2.20 12.21 0.80
C ALA A 127 1.07 11.63 1.66
N CYS A 128 1.23 10.40 2.15
CA CYS A 128 0.28 9.78 3.08
C CYS A 128 0.17 10.58 4.39
N ALA A 129 1.31 10.96 4.98
CA ALA A 129 1.36 11.73 6.21
C ALA A 129 0.66 13.10 6.05
N ALA A 130 0.82 13.76 4.91
CA ALA A 130 0.14 15.02 4.60
C ALA A 130 -1.39 14.85 4.56
N VAL A 131 -1.89 13.75 3.97
CA VAL A 131 -3.34 13.43 3.94
C VAL A 131 -3.87 13.15 5.36
N LEU A 132 -3.07 12.50 6.21
CA LEU A 132 -3.48 12.08 7.55
C LEU A 132 -3.28 13.16 8.63
N ALA A 133 -2.39 14.13 8.41
CA ALA A 133 -2.04 15.18 9.36
C ALA A 133 -3.21 15.98 9.96
N PRO A 134 -4.33 16.25 9.25
CA PRO A 134 -5.50 16.88 9.86
C PRO A 134 -6.16 16.06 10.98
N TYR A 135 -6.00 14.73 10.96
CA TYR A 135 -6.61 13.80 11.90
C TYR A 135 -5.60 13.27 12.94
N ALA A 136 -4.35 13.12 12.52
CA ALA A 136 -3.22 12.69 13.34
C ALA A 136 -2.04 13.68 13.19
N PRO A 137 -2.08 14.84 13.88
CA PRO A 137 -1.06 15.88 13.72
C PRO A 137 0.37 15.44 14.00
N ALA A 138 0.56 14.42 14.83
CA ALA A 138 1.87 13.84 15.13
C ALA A 138 2.59 13.30 13.88
N LEU A 139 1.86 12.89 12.84
CA LEU A 139 2.46 12.40 11.60
C LEU A 139 3.23 13.46 10.82
N ARG A 140 3.09 14.76 11.15
CA ARG A 140 3.89 15.83 10.53
C ARG A 140 5.38 15.76 10.89
N ASP A 141 5.67 15.16 12.04
CA ASP A 141 7.01 15.10 12.62
C ASP A 141 7.58 13.67 12.58
N VAL A 142 6.87 12.73 11.96
CA VAL A 142 7.32 11.34 11.82
C VAL A 142 7.93 11.15 10.45
N HIS A 143 9.14 10.59 10.41
CA HIS A 143 9.80 10.21 9.18
C HIS A 143 9.63 8.72 8.88
N PHE A 144 9.70 8.37 7.60
CA PHE A 144 9.53 7.00 7.10
C PHE A 144 10.41 5.98 7.84
N TYR A 145 11.72 6.24 7.96
CA TYR A 145 12.65 5.32 8.61
C TYR A 145 12.42 5.21 10.13
N ASP A 146 12.04 6.31 10.80
CA ASP A 146 11.71 6.28 12.23
C ASP A 146 10.46 5.42 12.49
N MET A 147 9.43 5.57 11.64
CA MET A 147 8.22 4.74 11.72
C MET A 147 8.54 3.26 11.46
N ARG A 148 9.33 2.98 10.42
CA ARG A 148 9.76 1.64 10.06
C ARG A 148 10.46 0.95 11.21
N GLU A 149 11.47 1.59 11.80
CA GLU A 149 12.22 1.03 12.94
C GLU A 149 11.31 0.80 14.15
N HIS A 150 10.44 1.76 14.45
CA HIS A 150 9.51 1.65 15.57
C HIS A 150 8.56 0.45 15.41
N LEU A 151 7.95 0.29 14.24
CA LEU A 151 7.05 -0.82 13.95
C LEU A 151 7.78 -2.18 13.97
N GLN A 152 9.01 -2.25 13.44
CA GLN A 152 9.82 -3.46 13.53
C GLN A 152 10.07 -3.89 14.98
N GLN A 153 10.37 -2.96 15.87
CA GLN A 153 10.57 -3.24 17.30
C GLN A 153 9.29 -3.75 17.96
N GLU A 154 8.13 -3.17 17.65
CA GLU A 154 6.85 -3.65 18.18
C GLU A 154 6.50 -5.06 17.68
N LEU A 155 6.72 -5.35 16.39
CA LEU A 155 6.49 -6.69 15.83
C LEU A 155 7.46 -7.73 16.42
N ALA A 156 8.72 -7.36 16.65
CA ALA A 156 9.69 -8.25 17.30
C ALA A 156 9.24 -8.67 18.71
N LYS A 157 8.67 -7.74 19.49
CA LYS A 157 8.08 -8.06 20.81
C LYS A 157 6.92 -9.06 20.71
N GLN A 158 6.09 -8.94 19.67
CA GLN A 158 4.99 -9.89 19.45
C GLN A 158 5.51 -11.29 19.11
N LYS A 159 6.60 -11.38 18.34
CA LYS A 159 7.28 -12.65 18.07
C LYS A 159 7.81 -13.29 19.35
N GLU A 160 8.53 -12.54 20.18
CA GLU A 160 9.05 -13.05 21.48
C GLU A 160 7.91 -13.54 22.39
N MET A 161 6.80 -12.80 22.44
CA MET A 161 5.61 -13.20 23.20
C MET A 161 5.00 -14.51 22.66
N MET A 162 4.94 -14.67 21.34
CA MET A 162 4.43 -15.90 20.72
C MET A 162 5.33 -17.10 21.00
N GLU A 163 6.65 -16.94 20.91
CA GLU A 163 7.64 -17.98 21.23
C GLU A 163 7.58 -18.40 22.71
N ALA A 164 7.24 -17.48 23.62
CA ALA A 164 7.04 -17.81 25.03
C ALA A 164 5.75 -18.59 25.32
N LEU A 165 4.81 -18.65 24.38
CA LEU A 165 3.54 -19.37 24.48
C LEU A 165 3.58 -20.79 23.87
N THR A 166 4.66 -21.13 23.15
CA THR A 166 4.87 -22.43 22.48
C THR A 166 5.92 -23.27 23.19
#